data_AF-A0A431PL37-F1
#
_entry.id   AF-A0A431PL37-F1
#
_cell.length_a   1.000
_cell.length_b   1.000
_cell.length_c   1.000
_cell.angle_alpha   90.00
_cell.angle_beta   90.00
_cell.angle_gamma   90.00
#
_symmetry.space_group_name_H-M   'P 1'
#
loop_
_entity.id
_entity.type
_entity.pdbx_description
1 polymer ?
#
loop_
_entity_poly.entity_id
_entity_poly.type
_entity_poly.pdbx_seq_one_letter_code
_entity_poly.pdbx_strand_id
1 'polypeptide(L)'
;MNARSSVVASYWFIGFTLALASFFVFPAGGAARVLVGLVALFCGQGFIAEWIGVRCDRDSISFPRRLFPGIGFPTVWRRRISVRKISRMDSVGQRAILFYLSSTERVAFVFPDNRSRHQVIRFLNETIEARRHARRHAAVERNYGAHHQW
;
A
#
# COMPACT_ATOMS: atom_id res chain seq x y z
N MET A 1 11.40 -10.83 3.04
CA MET A 1 11.08 -9.59 3.77
C MET A 1 12.33 -8.73 3.86
N ASN A 2 12.23 -7.42 3.67
CA ASN A 2 13.39 -6.50 3.70
C ASN A 2 13.67 -6.00 5.14
N ALA A 3 14.95 -5.71 5.43
CA ALA A 3 15.45 -5.37 6.77
C ALA A 3 14.74 -4.20 7.48
N ARG A 4 14.25 -3.18 6.75
CA ARG A 4 13.50 -2.06 7.36
C ARG A 4 12.02 -2.35 7.59
N SER A 5 11.40 -3.10 6.68
CA SER A 5 10.02 -3.58 6.88
C SER A 5 9.97 -4.58 8.04
N SER A 6 11.02 -5.40 8.20
CA SER A 6 11.16 -6.25 9.38
C SER A 6 11.35 -5.44 10.66
N VAL A 7 12.13 -4.36 10.66
CA VAL A 7 12.29 -3.51 11.86
C VAL A 7 10.96 -2.88 12.29
N VAL A 8 10.19 -2.30 11.36
CA VAL A 8 8.88 -1.70 11.70
C VAL A 8 7.87 -2.77 12.12
N ALA A 9 7.85 -3.91 11.44
CA ALA A 9 7.03 -5.05 11.86
C ALA A 9 7.43 -5.57 13.25
N SER A 10 8.73 -5.62 13.57
CA SER A 10 9.21 -6.00 14.91
C SER A 10 8.71 -5.05 15.99
N TYR A 11 8.66 -3.73 15.74
CA TYR A 11 8.07 -2.80 16.71
C TYR A 11 6.58 -3.06 16.94
N TRP A 12 5.82 -3.36 15.89
CA TRP A 12 4.42 -3.75 16.04
C TRP A 12 4.25 -5.06 16.79
N PHE A 13 5.12 -6.04 16.51
CA PHE A 13 5.10 -7.33 17.19
C PHE A 13 5.44 -7.19 18.68
N ILE A 14 6.47 -6.42 19.02
CA ILE A 14 6.85 -6.13 20.41
C ILE A 14 5.71 -5.38 21.13
N GLY A 15 5.12 -4.37 20.48
CA GLY A 15 3.96 -3.67 21.05
C GLY A 15 2.75 -4.58 21.27
N PHE A 16 2.52 -5.51 20.34
CA PHE A 16 1.46 -6.52 20.46
C PHE A 16 1.71 -7.48 21.63
N THR A 17 2.93 -8.05 21.73
CA THR A 17 3.26 -9.00 22.79
C THR A 17 3.27 -8.34 24.16
N LEU A 18 3.77 -7.10 24.28
CA LEU A 18 3.72 -6.34 25.54
C LEU A 18 2.27 -6.02 25.95
N ALA A 19 1.42 -5.59 25.02
CA ALA A 19 0.01 -5.34 25.30
C ALA A 19 -0.70 -6.64 25.73
N LEU A 20 -0.45 -7.75 25.05
CA LEU A 20 -1.02 -9.05 25.38
C LEU A 20 -0.53 -9.55 26.76
N ALA A 21 0.78 -9.46 27.04
CA ALA A 21 1.34 -9.80 28.35
C ALA A 21 0.72 -8.94 29.45
N SER A 22 0.56 -7.63 29.20
CA SER A 22 -0.04 -6.73 30.19
C SER A 22 -1.50 -7.06 30.50
N PHE A 23 -2.23 -7.60 29.52
CA PHE A 23 -3.62 -8.03 29.67
C PHE A 23 -3.76 -9.21 30.65
N PHE A 24 -2.81 -10.15 30.64
CA PHE A 24 -2.85 -11.36 31.47
C PHE A 24 -2.12 -11.22 32.81
N VAL A 25 -1.03 -10.44 32.86
CA VAL A 25 -0.15 -10.39 34.04
C VAL A 25 -0.62 -9.37 35.07
N PHE A 26 -1.15 -8.22 34.66
CA PHE A 26 -1.51 -7.16 35.60
C PHE A 26 -3.02 -7.17 35.91
N PRO A 27 -3.40 -7.19 37.21
CA PRO A 27 -4.78 -7.00 37.60
C PRO A 27 -5.18 -5.55 37.32
N ALA A 28 -5.92 -5.34 36.24
CA ALA A 28 -6.43 -4.03 35.84
C ALA A 28 -7.97 -4.04 35.89
N GLY A 29 -8.57 -2.88 36.19
CA GLY A 29 -10.02 -2.69 36.12
C GLY A 29 -10.56 -2.94 34.70
N GLY A 30 -11.87 -3.20 34.58
CA GLY A 30 -12.50 -3.57 33.31
C GLY A 30 -12.22 -2.59 32.17
N ALA A 31 -12.33 -1.29 32.41
CA ALA A 31 -12.06 -0.25 31.41
C ALA A 31 -10.59 -0.27 30.91
N ALA A 32 -9.63 -0.48 31.81
CA ALA A 32 -8.22 -0.57 31.46
C ALA A 32 -7.92 -1.81 30.62
N ARG A 33 -8.55 -2.96 30.93
CA ARG A 33 -8.44 -4.17 30.11
C ARG A 33 -8.98 -3.97 28.70
N VAL A 34 -10.11 -3.30 28.54
CA VAL A 34 -10.68 -2.98 27.22
C VAL A 34 -9.70 -2.10 26.43
N LEU A 35 -9.13 -1.07 27.05
CA LEU A 35 -8.15 -0.19 26.39
C LEU A 35 -6.90 -0.96 25.96
N VAL A 36 -6.35 -1.81 26.83
CA VAL A 36 -5.19 -2.67 26.51
C VAL A 36 -5.53 -3.63 25.37
N GLY A 37 -6.75 -4.20 25.36
CA GLY A 37 -7.23 -5.05 24.28
C GLY A 37 -7.30 -4.31 22.94
N LEU A 38 -7.78 -3.06 22.94
CA LEU A 38 -7.79 -2.22 21.73
C LEU A 38 -6.38 -1.91 21.24
N VAL A 39 -5.45 -1.62 22.14
CA VAL A 39 -4.04 -1.40 21.80
C VAL A 39 -3.41 -2.66 21.22
N ALA A 40 -3.68 -3.84 21.80
CA ALA A 40 -3.21 -5.12 21.26
C ALA A 40 -3.76 -5.35 19.85
N LEU A 41 -5.05 -5.15 19.62
CA LEU A 41 -5.65 -5.26 18.29
C LEU A 41 -5.04 -4.25 17.30
N PHE A 42 -4.77 -3.03 17.74
CA PHE A 42 -4.11 -2.00 16.94
C PHE A 42 -2.67 -2.38 16.56
N CYS A 43 -1.91 -2.94 17.50
CA CYS A 43 -0.57 -3.42 17.23
C CYS A 43 -0.57 -4.64 16.29
N GLY A 44 -1.50 -5.56 16.49
CA GLY A 44 -1.67 -6.74 15.65
C GLY A 44 -2.01 -6.40 14.20
N GLN A 45 -2.93 -5.45 13.97
CA GLN A 45 -3.25 -4.99 12.60
C GLN A 45 -2.04 -4.32 11.93
N GLY A 46 -1.27 -3.51 12.67
CA GLY A 46 -0.07 -2.85 12.17
C GLY A 46 1.01 -3.87 11.78
N PHE A 47 1.19 -4.89 12.61
CA PHE A 47 2.08 -6.02 12.34
C PHE A 47 1.71 -6.74 11.05
N ILE A 48 0.45 -7.16 10.90
CA ILE A 48 -0.02 -7.87 9.70
C ILE A 48 0.14 -6.99 8.45
N ALA A 49 -0.21 -5.71 8.53
CA ALA A 49 -0.11 -4.78 7.41
C ALA A 49 1.35 -4.63 6.93
N GLU A 50 2.29 -4.43 7.85
CA GLU A 50 3.72 -4.31 7.56
C GLU A 50 4.34 -5.65 7.11
N TRP A 51 3.91 -6.77 7.70
CA TRP A 51 4.42 -8.10 7.37
C TRP A 51 4.10 -8.48 5.92
N ILE A 52 2.86 -8.24 5.48
CA ILE A 52 2.46 -8.49 4.09
C ILE A 52 3.19 -7.51 3.13
N GLY A 53 3.55 -6.31 3.60
CA GLY A 53 4.34 -5.34 2.83
C GLY A 53 3.64 -4.79 1.59
N VAL A 54 4.42 -4.31 0.61
CA VAL A 54 3.85 -3.83 -0.67
C VAL A 54 3.51 -5.03 -1.56
N ARG A 55 2.29 -5.07 -2.09
CA ARG A 55 1.86 -6.07 -3.09
C ARG A 55 1.33 -5.39 -4.35
N CYS A 56 1.72 -5.93 -5.50
CA CYS A 56 1.16 -5.57 -6.79
C CYS A 56 0.32 -6.75 -7.28
N ASP A 57 -0.98 -6.52 -7.47
CA ASP A 57 -1.90 -7.43 -8.15
C ASP A 57 -2.09 -6.98 -9.60
N ARG A 58 -2.72 -7.79 -10.46
CA ARG A 58 -2.89 -7.51 -11.91
C ARG A 58 -3.35 -6.09 -12.26
N ASP A 59 -4.23 -5.49 -11.44
CA ASP A 59 -4.86 -4.19 -11.72
C ASP A 59 -4.79 -3.21 -10.53
N SER A 60 -4.06 -3.55 -9.47
CA SER A 60 -4.01 -2.75 -8.25
C SER A 60 -2.71 -2.90 -7.46
N ILE A 61 -2.35 -1.86 -6.74
CA ILE A 61 -1.23 -1.86 -5.80
C ILE A 61 -1.80 -1.72 -4.39
N SER A 62 -1.37 -2.58 -3.46
CA SER A 62 -1.71 -2.48 -2.06
C SER A 62 -0.47 -2.26 -1.21
N PHE A 63 -0.55 -1.34 -0.25
CA PHE A 63 0.57 -0.97 0.60
C PHE A 63 0.12 -0.58 2.00
N PRO A 64 1.00 -0.68 3.02
CA PRO A 64 0.68 -0.26 4.38
C PRO A 64 0.41 1.24 4.41
N ARG A 65 -0.72 1.67 5.01
CA ARG A 65 -1.07 3.10 5.10
C ARG A 65 -0.38 3.70 6.31
N ARG A 66 0.44 4.72 6.10
CA ARG A 66 1.14 5.41 7.20
C ARG A 66 0.42 6.72 7.50
N LEU A 67 0.17 6.99 8.79
CA LEU A 67 -0.45 8.24 9.24
C LEU A 67 0.48 9.43 9.05
N PHE A 68 1.78 9.23 9.33
CA PHE A 68 2.81 10.25 9.14
C PHE A 68 3.80 9.79 8.07
N PRO A 69 3.75 10.38 6.86
CA PRO A 69 4.57 9.97 5.72
C PRO A 69 6.08 9.99 6.00
N GLY A 70 6.57 10.89 6.87
CA GLY A 70 8.00 11.04 7.17
C GLY A 70 8.56 10.12 8.26
N ILE A 71 7.74 9.73 9.23
CA ILE A 71 8.18 8.97 10.42
C ILE A 71 8.08 7.46 10.19
N GLY A 72 7.21 7.06 9.26
CA GLY A 72 7.04 5.65 8.92
C GLY A 72 6.14 4.86 9.89
N PHE A 73 5.58 5.54 10.89
CA PHE A 73 4.71 5.02 11.95
C PHE A 73 3.74 6.16 12.35
N PRO A 74 2.52 5.88 12.86
CA PRO A 74 1.86 4.58 12.90
C PRO A 74 1.37 4.12 11.52
N THR A 75 1.24 2.80 11.38
CA THR A 75 0.76 2.10 10.21
C THR A 75 -0.64 1.63 10.52
N VAL A 76 -1.59 2.13 9.75
CA VAL A 76 -2.99 1.71 9.75
C VAL A 76 -3.13 0.57 8.73
N TRP A 77 -4.32 -0.03 8.70
CA TRP A 77 -4.69 -1.01 7.69
C TRP A 77 -4.29 -0.60 6.26
N ARG A 78 -4.06 -1.62 5.43
CA ARG A 78 -3.53 -1.47 4.08
C ARG A 78 -4.46 -0.63 3.21
N ARG A 79 -3.85 0.22 2.37
CA ARG A 79 -4.55 0.95 1.31
C ARG A 79 -4.37 0.23 -0.02
N ARG A 80 -5.46 0.06 -0.77
CA ARG A 80 -5.46 -0.47 -2.14
C ARG A 80 -5.76 0.64 -3.13
N ILE A 81 -4.93 0.77 -4.17
CA ILE A 81 -5.11 1.72 -5.27
C ILE A 81 -5.23 0.93 -6.56
N SER A 82 -6.31 1.16 -7.31
CA SER A 82 -6.41 0.62 -8.67
C SER A 82 -5.54 1.42 -9.62
N VAL A 83 -4.79 0.73 -10.49
CA VAL A 83 -3.95 1.37 -11.51
C VAL A 83 -4.78 2.20 -12.48
N ARG A 84 -6.08 1.89 -12.66
CA ARG A 84 -7.00 2.69 -13.51
C ARG A 84 -7.25 4.09 -12.95
N LYS A 85 -7.13 4.26 -11.63
CA LYS A 85 -7.34 5.55 -10.97
C LYS A 85 -6.10 6.43 -11.00
N ILE A 86 -4.92 5.89 -11.32
CA ILE A 86 -3.67 6.66 -11.33
C ILE A 86 -3.61 7.46 -12.64
N SER A 87 -3.71 8.78 -12.55
CA SER A 87 -3.60 9.68 -13.70
C SER A 87 -2.16 10.10 -13.95
N ARG A 88 -1.40 10.35 -12.88
CA ARG A 88 -0.01 10.77 -12.91
C ARG A 88 0.75 10.19 -11.72
N MET A 89 2.06 10.03 -11.90
CA MET A 89 2.99 9.63 -10.86
C MET A 89 4.20 10.57 -10.90
N ASP A 90 4.56 11.15 -9.76
CA ASP A 90 5.80 11.93 -9.62
C ASP A 90 6.70 11.28 -8.56
N SER A 91 8.02 11.28 -8.80
CA SER A 91 9.00 10.88 -7.78
C SER A 91 9.29 12.08 -6.88
N VAL A 92 9.00 11.96 -5.59
CA VAL A 92 9.26 13.02 -4.59
C VAL A 92 10.46 12.58 -3.74
N GLY A 93 11.60 13.22 -3.97
CA GLY A 93 12.87 12.81 -3.37
C GLY A 93 13.34 11.43 -3.84
N GLN A 94 14.28 10.84 -3.09
CA GLN A 94 14.89 9.55 -3.48
C GLN A 94 14.00 8.32 -3.21
N ARG A 95 12.99 8.43 -2.32
CA ARG A 95 12.29 7.25 -1.78
C ARG A 95 10.76 7.34 -1.76
N ALA A 96 10.17 8.47 -2.15
CA ALA A 96 8.72 8.61 -2.18
C ALA A 96 8.22 8.73 -3.61
N ILE A 97 7.03 8.20 -3.84
CA ILE A 97 6.26 8.41 -5.07
C ILE A 97 4.93 9.03 -4.68
N LEU A 98 4.57 10.10 -5.38
CA LEU A 98 3.27 10.74 -5.28
C LEU A 98 2.39 10.23 -6.42
N PHE A 99 1.31 9.55 -6.04
CA PHE A 99 0.26 9.13 -6.96
C PHE A 99 -0.84 10.17 -7.00
N TYR A 100 -1.14 10.66 -8.20
CA TYR A 100 -2.30 11.50 -8.45
C TYR A 100 -3.43 10.60 -8.92
N LEU A 101 -4.54 10.63 -8.20
CA LEU A 101 -5.73 9.86 -8.55
C LEU A 101 -6.69 10.71 -9.38
N SER A 102 -7.48 10.05 -10.22
CA SER A 102 -8.54 10.68 -11.02
C SER A 102 -9.58 11.39 -10.17
N SER A 103 -9.72 11.02 -8.90
CA SER A 103 -10.60 11.63 -7.91
C SER A 103 -10.04 12.91 -7.27
N THR A 104 -9.05 13.57 -7.88
CA THR A 104 -8.28 14.72 -7.33
C THR A 104 -7.47 14.43 -6.06
N GLU A 105 -7.53 13.20 -5.54
CA GLU A 105 -6.79 12.79 -4.37
C GLU A 105 -5.30 12.57 -4.69
N ARG A 106 -4.44 13.00 -3.77
CA ARG A 106 -2.98 12.81 -3.84
C ARG A 106 -2.55 11.83 -2.77
N VAL A 107 -1.84 10.78 -3.18
CA VAL A 107 -1.36 9.74 -2.25
C VAL A 107 0.15 9.65 -2.33
N ALA A 108 0.81 10.18 -1.29
CA ALA A 108 2.24 10.01 -1.12
C ALA A 108 2.50 8.62 -0.53
N PHE A 109 3.37 7.85 -1.18
CA PHE A 109 3.84 6.59 -0.67
C PHE A 109 5.36 6.62 -0.52
N VAL A 110 5.83 6.39 0.71
CA VAL A 110 7.25 6.29 1.03
C VAL A 110 7.64 4.83 1.01
N PHE A 111 8.52 4.47 0.08
CA PHE A 111 8.98 3.10 -0.03
C PHE A 111 9.98 2.79 1.09
N PRO A 112 9.85 1.63 1.74
CA PRO A 112 10.81 1.21 2.76
C PRO A 112 12.20 0.95 2.16
N ASP A 113 12.26 0.62 0.86
CA ASP A 113 13.47 0.27 0.14
C ASP A 113 13.36 0.50 -1.38
N ASN A 114 14.51 0.54 -2.04
CA ASN A 114 14.59 0.73 -3.49
C ASN A 114 14.04 -0.47 -4.28
N ARG A 115 14.08 -1.70 -3.76
CA ARG A 115 13.62 -2.89 -4.49
C ARG A 115 12.10 -2.87 -4.64
N SER A 116 11.36 -2.60 -3.55
CA SER A 116 9.90 -2.41 -3.61
C SER A 116 9.51 -1.23 -4.50
N ARG A 117 10.31 -0.15 -4.50
CA ARG A 117 10.12 0.98 -5.41
C ARG A 117 10.25 0.55 -6.88
N HIS A 118 11.34 -0.12 -7.24
CA HIS A 118 11.56 -0.61 -8.60
C HIS A 118 10.49 -1.61 -9.02
N GLN A 119 10.05 -2.49 -8.13
CA GLN A 119 8.98 -3.44 -8.42
C GLN A 119 7.67 -2.73 -8.76
N VAL A 120 7.28 -1.72 -7.98
CA VAL A 120 6.05 -0.94 -8.25
C VAL A 120 6.18 -0.13 -9.54
N ILE A 121 7.32 0.53 -9.77
CA ILE A 121 7.55 1.30 -11.01
C ILE A 121 7.48 0.38 -12.22
N ARG A 122 8.17 -0.76 -12.17
CA ARG A 122 8.16 -1.76 -13.26
C ARG A 122 6.75 -2.26 -13.54
N PHE A 123 6.02 -2.65 -12.50
CA PHE A 123 4.63 -3.08 -12.62
C PHE A 123 3.73 -2.00 -13.25
N LEU A 124 3.89 -0.75 -12.86
CA LEU A 124 3.13 0.36 -13.43
C LEU A 124 3.47 0.60 -14.89
N ASN A 125 4.76 0.58 -15.26
CA ASN A 125 5.18 0.74 -16.64
C ASN A 125 4.61 -0.37 -17.54
N GLU A 126 4.77 -1.64 -17.13
CA GLU A 126 4.23 -2.80 -17.85
C GLU A 126 2.70 -2.69 -18.02
N THR A 127 1.99 -2.28 -16.95
CA THR A 127 0.53 -2.12 -16.99
C THR A 127 0.09 -0.96 -17.90
N ILE A 128 0.84 0.15 -17.91
CA ILE A 128 0.55 1.31 -18.77
C ILE A 128 0.81 0.98 -20.23
N GLU A 129 1.91 0.30 -20.54
CA GLU A 129 2.27 -0.15 -21.88
C GLU A 129 1.22 -1.11 -22.43
N ALA A 130 0.86 -2.15 -21.67
CA ALA A 130 -0.18 -3.09 -22.05
C ALA A 130 -1.51 -2.39 -22.40
N ARG A 131 -1.89 -1.35 -21.64
CA ARG A 131 -3.08 -0.55 -21.92
C ARG A 131 -2.97 0.31 -23.17
N ARG A 132 -1.79 0.87 -23.44
CA ARG A 132 -1.55 1.62 -24.69
C ARG A 132 -1.67 0.71 -25.91
N HIS A 133 -1.11 -0.49 -25.85
CA HIS A 133 -1.27 -1.49 -26.91
C HIS A 133 -2.73 -1.88 -27.11
N ALA A 134 -3.46 -2.24 -26.05
CA ALA A 134 -4.88 -2.60 -26.14
C ALA A 134 -5.75 -1.48 -26.77
N ARG A 135 -5.48 -0.21 -26.43
CA ARG A 135 -6.19 0.94 -27.03
C ARG A 135 -5.88 1.12 -28.52
N ARG A 136 -4.63 0.88 -28.93
CA ARG A 136 -4.24 0.94 -30.35
C ARG A 136 -4.95 -0.15 -31.13
N HIS A 137 -4.97 -1.39 -30.65
CA HIS A 137 -5.70 -2.48 -31.31
C HIS A 137 -7.20 -2.19 -31.43
N ALA A 138 -7.86 -1.73 -30.36
CA ALA A 138 -9.28 -1.38 -30.42
C ALA A 138 -9.60 -0.22 -31.38
N ALA A 139 -8.69 0.76 -31.51
CA ALA A 139 -8.85 1.86 -32.47
C ALA A 139 -8.69 1.37 -33.91
N VAL A 140 -7.75 0.45 -34.14
CA VAL A 140 -7.52 -0.19 -35.44
C VAL A 140 -8.75 -1.02 -35.86
N GLU A 141 -9.28 -1.86 -34.97
CA GLU A 141 -10.49 -2.66 -35.23
C GLU A 141 -11.71 -1.79 -35.58
N ARG A 142 -11.90 -0.65 -34.90
CA ARG A 142 -12.98 0.29 -35.23
C ARG A 142 -12.84 0.86 -36.63
N ASN A 143 -11.63 1.22 -37.04
CA ASN A 143 -11.39 1.77 -38.38
C ASN A 143 -11.62 0.71 -39.47
N TYR A 144 -11.15 -0.53 -39.26
CA TYR A 144 -11.40 -1.61 -40.22
C TYR A 144 -12.87 -2.02 -40.31
N GLY A 145 -13.59 -2.07 -39.17
CA GLY A 145 -15.02 -2.37 -39.16
C GLY A 145 -15.88 -1.30 -39.85
N ALA A 146 -15.48 -0.02 -39.78
CA ALA A 146 -16.18 1.08 -40.45
C ALA A 146 -15.97 1.08 -41.98
N HIS A 147 -14.87 0.53 -42.48
CA HIS A 147 -14.58 0.47 -43.91
C HIS A 147 -15.25 -0.69 -44.66
N HIS A 148 -15.77 -1.71 -43.95
CA HIS A 148 -16.44 -2.87 -44.55
C HIS A 148 -17.98 -2.80 -44.51
N GLN A 149 -18.56 -1.67 -44.14
CA GLN A 149 -20.02 -1.44 -44.16
C GLN A 149 -20.52 -0.60 -45.35
N TRP A 150 -19.68 -0.40 -46.38
CA TRP A 150 -20.04 0.28 -47.63
C TRP A 150 -20.02 -0.69 -48.80
#